data_AF-A0A5A8A343-F1
#
_entry.id   AF-A0A5A8A343-F1
#
_cell.length_a   1.000
_cell.length_b   1.000
_cell.length_c   1.000
_cell.angle_alpha   90.00
_cell.angle_beta   90.00
_cell.angle_gamma   90.00
#
_symmetry.space_group_name_H-M   'P 1'
#
loop_
_entity.id
_entity.type
_entity.pdbx_description
1 polymer ?
#
loop_
_entity_poly.entity_id
_entity_poly.type
_entity_poly.pdbx_seq_one_letter_code
_entity_poly.pdbx_strand_id
1 'polypeptide(L)' 'MGDPEPDSAFRDQSFRVASEVDRPLALVSTGPALDMLGRKYDRFRTGVPLEGLEAARYRS' A
#
# COMPACT_ATOMS: atom_id res chain seq x y z
N MET A 1 -2.08 -9.14 -16.87
CA MET A 1 -2.14 -8.41 -15.58
C MET A 1 -2.65 -9.41 -14.56
N GLY A 2 -1.89 -9.68 -13.50
CA GLY A 2 -2.39 -10.53 -12.40
C GLY A 2 -3.40 -9.76 -11.55
N ASP A 3 -4.32 -10.48 -10.91
CA ASP A 3 -5.26 -9.87 -9.98
C ASP A 3 -4.50 -9.20 -8.82
N PRO A 4 -4.95 -8.01 -8.35
CA PRO A 4 -4.29 -7.33 -7.24
C PRO A 4 -4.38 -8.19 -5.97
N GLU A 5 -3.30 -8.20 -5.19
CA GLU A 5 -3.26 -8.90 -3.90
C GLU A 5 -4.45 -8.48 -3.01
N PRO A 6 -5.17 -9.44 -2.40
CA PRO A 6 -6.26 -9.13 -1.50
C PRO A 6 -5.77 -8.35 -0.28
N ASP A 7 -6.64 -7.50 0.28
CA ASP A 7 -6.34 -6.68 1.46
C ASP A 7 -5.72 -7.46 2.61
N SER A 8 -6.17 -8.71 2.85
CA SER A 8 -5.65 -9.55 3.93
C SER A 8 -4.17 -9.87 3.75
N ALA A 9 -3.76 -10.30 2.57
CA ALA A 9 -2.38 -10.66 2.29
C ALA A 9 -1.48 -9.41 2.22
N PHE A 10 -1.96 -8.35 1.58
CA PHE A 10 -1.21 -7.09 1.48
C PHE A 10 -1.05 -6.39 2.84
N ARG A 11 -2.04 -6.53 3.74
CA ARG A 11 -1.97 -6.06 5.12
C ARG A 11 -0.85 -6.74 5.89
N ASP A 12 -0.75 -8.06 5.81
CA ASP A 12 0.28 -8.82 6.51
C ASP A 12 1.68 -8.42 6.03
N GLN A 13 1.86 -8.21 4.73
CA GLN A 13 3.11 -7.68 4.18
C GLN A 13 3.41 -6.27 4.72
N SER A 14 2.43 -5.37 4.64
CA SER A 14 2.55 -3.98 5.09
C SER A 14 2.89 -3.92 6.57
N PHE A 15 2.27 -4.76 7.41
CA PHE A 15 2.53 -4.83 8.84
C PHE A 15 3.97 -5.25 9.18
N ARG A 16 4.54 -6.18 8.42
CA ARG A 16 5.92 -6.67 8.64
C ARG A 16 6.97 -5.61 8.36
N VAL A 17 6.71 -4.72 7.40
CA VAL A 17 7.65 -3.65 7.00
C VAL A 17 7.35 -2.31 7.66
N ALA A 18 6.13 -2.11 8.14
CA ALA A 18 5.73 -0.89 8.79
C ALA A 18 6.52 -0.64 10.08
N SER A 19 6.89 0.63 10.28
CA SER A 19 7.39 1.11 11.56
C SER A 19 6.36 0.90 12.68
N GLU A 20 6.81 0.86 13.93
CA GLU A 20 5.92 0.62 15.08
C GLU A 20 4.79 1.63 15.20
N VAL A 21 5.03 2.87 14.78
CA VAL A 21 4.04 3.95 14.75
C VAL A 21 2.92 3.67 13.75
N ASP A 22 3.25 3.05 12.62
CA ASP A 22 2.32 2.80 11.52
C ASP A 22 1.70 1.40 11.56
N ARG A 23 2.20 0.49 12.39
CA ARG A 23 1.64 -0.87 12.56
C ARG A 23 0.14 -0.87 12.91
N PRO A 24 -0.36 -0.03 13.83
CA PRO A 24 -1.80 0.07 14.08
C PRO A 24 -2.56 0.47 12.81
N LEU A 25 -2.00 1.40 12.03
CA LEU A 25 -2.59 1.86 10.78
C LEU A 25 -2.61 0.75 9.72
N ALA A 26 -1.57 -0.09 9.65
CA ALA A 26 -1.54 -1.26 8.78
C ALA A 26 -2.67 -2.24 9.10
N LEU A 27 -2.94 -2.49 10.40
CA LEU A 27 -3.97 -3.44 10.83
C LEU A 27 -5.39 -3.00 10.46
N VAL A 28 -5.69 -1.71 10.57
CA VAL A 28 -7.06 -1.18 10.38
C VAL A 28 -7.33 -0.69 8.97
N SER A 29 -6.30 -0.41 8.18
CA SER A 29 -6.46 0.12 6.83
C SER A 29 -7.00 -0.93 5.86
N THR A 30 -7.81 -0.47 4.91
CA THR A 30 -8.36 -1.26 3.81
C THR A 30 -8.28 -0.47 2.50
N GLY A 31 -8.31 -1.19 1.37
CA GLY A 31 -8.41 -0.60 0.04
C GLY A 31 -7.35 0.50 -0.19
N PRO A 32 -7.75 1.70 -0.64
CA PRO A 32 -6.84 2.80 -0.94
C PRO A 32 -6.00 3.30 0.23
N ALA A 33 -6.51 3.22 1.47
CA ALA A 33 -5.75 3.65 2.65
C ALA A 33 -4.58 2.70 2.93
N LEU A 34 -4.83 1.39 2.74
CA LEU A 34 -3.78 0.38 2.83
C LEU A 34 -2.76 0.56 1.70
N ASP A 35 -3.20 0.98 0.51
CA ASP A 35 -2.31 1.25 -0.63
C ASP A 35 -1.41 2.45 -0.38
N MET A 36 -1.95 3.53 0.19
CA MET A 36 -1.16 4.69 0.58
C MET A 36 -0.10 4.31 1.62
N LEU A 37 -0.47 3.45 2.58
CA LEU A 37 0.48 2.96 3.56
C LEU A 37 1.55 2.09 2.90
N GLY A 38 1.17 1.18 2.00
CA GLY A 38 2.09 0.37 1.23
C GLY A 38 3.11 1.21 0.46
N ARG A 39 2.66 2.29 -0.20
CA ARG A 39 3.55 3.23 -0.93
C ARG A 39 4.59 3.88 -0.03
N LYS A 40 4.23 4.25 1.21
CA LYS A 40 5.20 4.79 2.19
C LYS A 40 6.37 3.83 2.45
N TYR A 41 6.14 2.52 2.24
CA TYR A 41 7.10 1.45 2.45
C TYR A 41 7.53 0.74 1.13
N ASP A 42 7.30 1.36 -0.02
CA ASP A 42 7.62 0.80 -1.35
C ASP A 42 6.99 -0.59 -1.60
N ARG A 43 5.75 -0.78 -1.15
CA ARG A 43 4.94 -1.99 -1.33
C ARG A 43 3.72 -1.72 -2.19
N PHE A 44 3.44 -2.64 -3.12
CA PHE A 44 2.35 -2.54 -4.07
C PHE A 44 1.65 -3.90 -4.23
N ARG A 45 0.32 -3.87 -4.38
CA ARG A 45 -0.51 -5.09 -4.56
C ARG A 45 -0.20 -5.89 -5.82
N THR A 46 0.38 -5.24 -6.82
CA THR A 46 0.67 -5.83 -8.13
C THR A 46 2.14 -6.22 -8.29
N GLY A 47 2.95 -6.09 -7.23
CA GLY A 47 4.40 -6.39 -7.27
C GLY A 47 5.24 -5.42 -8.09
N VAL A 48 4.62 -4.45 -8.75
CA VAL A 48 5.25 -3.33 -9.46
C VAL A 48 4.62 -2.03 -8.97
N PRO A 49 5.38 -0.93 -8.86
CA PRO A 49 4.79 0.40 -8.79
C PRO A 49 3.83 0.53 -9.97
N LEU A 50 2.58 0.92 -9.73
CA LEU A 50 1.69 1.29 -10.81
C LEU A 50 2.24 2.60 -11.41
N GLU A 51 3.16 2.48 -12.37
CA GLU A 51 3.65 3.61 -13.16
C GLU A 51 2.43 4.40 -13.68
N GLY A 52 2.31 5.67 -13.26
CA GLY A 52 1.26 6.58 -13.71
C GLY A 52 0.29 7.10 -12.66
N LEU A 53 0.32 6.62 -11.40
CA LEU A 53 -0.54 7.15 -10.33
C LEU A 53 0.15 8.15 -9.38
N GLU A 54 1.47 8.31 -9.48
CA GLU A 54 2.22 9.25 -8.63
C GLU A 54 2.20 10.71 -9.14
N ALA A 55 1.99 10.92 -10.44
CA ALA A 55 2.09 12.25 -11.04
C ALA A 55 0.78 13.08 -11.03
N ALA A 56 -0.36 12.49 -10.70
CA ALA A 56 -1.67 13.14 -10.89
C ALA A 56 -2.18 13.96 -9.69
N ARG A 57 -1.53 13.92 -8.50
CA ARG A 57 -2.07 14.59 -7.30
C ARG A 57 -1.22 15.72 -6.70
N TYR A 58 -0.18 16.16 -7.40
CA TYR A 58 0.60 17.36 -7.02
C TYR A 58 0.84 18.33 -8.18
N ARG A 59 -0.17 18.52 -9.04
CA ARG A 59 -0.29 19.71 -9.89
C ARG A 59 -1.73 20.23 -9.87
N SER A 60 -2.04 21.03 -8.87
CA SER A 60 -2.79 22.28 -8.99
C SER A 60 -2.65 23.09 -7.70
#